data_AF-A0A7J7N763-F1
#
_entry.id   AF-A0A7J7N763-F1
#
_cell.length_a   1.000
_cell.length_b   1.000
_cell.length_c   1.000
_cell.angle_alpha   90.00
_cell.angle_beta   90.00
_cell.angle_gamma   90.00
#
_symmetry.space_group_name_H-M   'P 1'
#
loop_
_entity.id
_entity.type
_entity.pdbx_description
1 polymer ?
#
loop_
_entity_poly.entity_id
_entity_poly.type
_entity_poly.pdbx_seq_one_letter_code
_entity_poly.pdbx_strand_id
1 'polypeptide(L)'
;MLEHIVMIMSQELSNGSFSLLATLAVKTCKEAKHMAVIDSISAAKARTEELKYIVQDQKARKNQYAAIISQQLNSLSVLEGNVNKGIKHKENVKDAISWYNKVLGFQIEGGRGVKFIFNNINLQNPNEEFSFSIRHSEDIYTLLDCNPYSGDTKELIQELNQTNGLFKFVRIMREKFQATSLKGALSTHISPFSDSTTNSISAPAASISVDGSESSERDKESQFQPGEVYRPLKKVNHGRVGKSPILSPVAASSHRRSPRFKLSLAANETNALEATMASSLTHSSFQSCNLKSVFLGERSGIPVASVPVTRVTTRRTIECKESRIGKHPIEVPPTVTITLEGQGLKVKGPLGELSRIYPREVKLERLESGEIKVSKAMDTRRANQMHGLFRTLTDNMVVGVSKGFEKKLQLVGVGYRAMLENKDLVLNLGFSHPVRMAIPDDIKVKVEENTRITVSGYDKCSIGEFAASVRKWRPPEPYKGKGVKYADEIVRRKEGKAGKKK
;
A
#
# COMPACT_ATOMS: atom_id res chain seq x y z
N MET A 1 -11.62 113.76 11.04
CA MET A 1 -11.80 112.82 12.17
C MET A 1 -12.88 111.77 11.87
N LEU A 2 -14.15 112.14 11.67
CA LEU A 2 -15.27 111.17 11.50
C LEU A 2 -14.99 110.04 10.49
N GLU A 3 -14.58 110.35 9.26
CA GLU A 3 -14.28 109.32 8.24
C GLU A 3 -13.20 108.32 8.68
N HIS A 4 -12.20 108.79 9.43
CA HIS A 4 -11.11 107.95 9.92
C HIS A 4 -11.57 106.98 11.02
N ILE A 5 -12.61 107.35 11.78
CA ILE A 5 -13.28 106.47 12.75
C ILE A 5 -14.14 105.44 12.00
N VAL A 6 -14.90 105.87 10.99
CA VAL A 6 -15.70 104.97 10.14
C VAL A 6 -14.82 103.92 9.46
N MET A 7 -13.67 104.33 8.88
CA MET A 7 -12.72 103.41 8.25
C MET A 7 -12.20 102.36 9.23
N ILE A 8 -11.79 102.76 10.44
CA ILE A 8 -11.31 101.84 11.49
C ILE A 8 -12.43 100.86 11.89
N MET A 9 -13.65 101.35 12.16
CA MET A 9 -14.78 100.48 12.53
C MET A 9 -15.17 99.51 11.41
N SER A 10 -15.17 99.94 10.14
CA SER A 10 -15.38 99.04 8.99
C SER A 10 -14.29 97.96 8.89
N GLN A 11 -13.05 98.30 9.21
CA GLN A 11 -11.93 97.35 9.18
C GLN A 11 -11.97 96.37 10.36
N GLU A 12 -12.38 96.80 11.56
CA GLU A 12 -12.62 95.91 12.70
C GLU A 12 -13.80 94.95 12.45
N LEU A 13 -14.91 95.43 11.87
CA LEU A 13 -16.05 94.58 11.49
C LEU A 13 -15.67 93.56 10.39
N SER A 14 -14.83 93.95 9.43
CA SER A 14 -14.26 93.05 8.42
C SER A 14 -13.38 91.97 9.06
N ASN A 15 -12.44 92.36 9.94
CA ASN A 15 -11.55 91.43 10.64
C ASN A 15 -12.33 90.45 11.55
N GLY A 16 -13.35 90.95 12.26
CA GLY A 16 -14.21 90.14 13.13
C GLY A 16 -15.04 89.12 12.35
N SER A 17 -15.65 89.52 11.24
CA SER A 17 -16.43 88.60 10.38
C SER A 17 -15.55 87.56 9.69
N PHE A 18 -14.33 87.91 9.28
CA PHE A 18 -13.35 86.95 8.74
C PHE A 18 -12.91 85.91 9.78
N SER A 19 -12.72 86.32 11.05
CA SER A 19 -12.42 85.42 12.18
C SER A 19 -13.56 84.41 12.45
N LEU A 20 -14.82 84.88 12.40
CA LEU A 20 -15.99 84.02 12.55
C LEU A 20 -16.14 83.01 11.40
N LEU A 21 -15.86 83.42 10.16
CA LEU A 21 -15.83 82.50 9.00
C LEU A 21 -14.73 81.44 9.14
N ALA A 22 -13.52 81.83 9.54
CA ALA A 22 -12.41 80.89 9.74
C ALA A 22 -12.69 79.85 10.84
N THR A 23 -13.29 80.28 11.96
CA THR A 23 -13.67 79.36 13.06
C THR A 23 -14.81 78.42 12.66
N LEU A 24 -15.79 78.89 11.88
CA LEU A 24 -16.83 78.04 11.28
C LEU A 24 -16.25 76.98 10.33
N ALA A 25 -15.33 77.36 9.44
CA ALA A 25 -14.67 76.43 8.52
C ALA A 25 -13.84 75.35 9.25
N VAL A 26 -13.18 75.72 10.36
CA VAL A 26 -12.48 74.75 11.23
C VAL A 26 -13.48 73.81 11.93
N LYS A 27 -14.65 74.29 12.33
CA LYS A 27 -15.70 73.46 12.95
C LYS A 27 -16.28 72.44 11.95
N THR A 28 -16.73 72.88 10.78
CA THR A 28 -17.27 71.96 9.75
C THR A 28 -16.22 70.95 9.25
N CYS A 29 -14.95 71.36 9.15
CA CYS A 29 -13.84 70.45 8.84
C CYS A 29 -13.62 69.37 9.92
N LYS A 30 -13.80 69.70 11.22
CA LYS A 30 -13.76 68.72 12.32
C LYS A 30 -14.97 67.77 12.27
N GLU A 31 -16.16 68.29 12.00
CA GLU A 31 -17.40 67.51 11.91
C GLU A 31 -17.36 66.53 10.72
N ALA A 32 -16.91 66.98 9.54
CA ALA A 32 -16.71 66.12 8.38
C ALA A 32 -15.68 65.00 8.63
N LYS A 33 -14.57 65.31 9.32
CA LYS A 33 -13.59 64.29 9.76
C LYS A 33 -14.19 63.29 10.74
N HIS A 34 -15.07 63.74 11.64
CA HIS A 34 -15.76 62.85 12.58
C HIS A 34 -16.73 61.90 11.88
N MET A 35 -17.52 62.38 10.89
CA MET A 35 -18.39 61.52 10.07
C MET A 35 -17.58 60.48 9.29
N ALA A 36 -16.51 60.88 8.60
CA ALA A 36 -15.65 59.94 7.86
C ALA A 36 -15.02 58.84 8.74
N VAL A 37 -14.76 59.14 10.03
CA VAL A 37 -14.32 58.13 11.00
C VAL A 37 -15.45 57.17 11.39
N ILE A 38 -16.67 57.66 11.59
CA ILE A 38 -17.86 56.82 11.87
C ILE A 38 -18.17 55.88 10.69
N ASP A 39 -18.11 56.38 9.46
CA ASP A 39 -18.34 55.58 8.24
C ASP A 39 -17.26 54.49 8.09
N SER A 40 -16.00 54.86 8.32
CA SER A 40 -14.86 53.93 8.30
C SER A 40 -15.00 52.82 9.37
N ILE A 41 -15.42 53.17 10.59
CA ILE A 41 -15.70 52.20 11.67
C ILE A 41 -16.87 51.30 11.29
N SER A 42 -17.92 51.83 10.65
CA SER A 42 -19.11 51.08 10.25
C SER A 42 -18.79 50.09 9.11
N ALA A 43 -18.02 50.53 8.10
CA ALA A 43 -17.50 49.67 7.05
C ALA A 43 -16.53 48.59 7.59
N ALA A 44 -15.74 48.89 8.61
CA ALA A 44 -14.89 47.91 9.29
C ALA A 44 -15.73 46.85 10.03
N LYS A 45 -16.77 47.26 10.78
CA LYS A 45 -17.70 46.35 11.47
C LYS A 45 -18.39 45.39 10.49
N ALA A 46 -18.89 45.89 9.36
CA ALA A 46 -19.51 45.06 8.33
C ALA A 46 -18.56 43.95 7.82
N ARG A 47 -17.31 44.31 7.50
CA ARG A 47 -16.26 43.35 7.08
C ARG A 47 -15.92 42.32 8.16
N THR A 48 -15.98 42.68 9.44
CA THR A 48 -15.73 41.71 10.53
C THR A 48 -16.84 40.67 10.68
N GLU A 49 -18.11 41.04 10.47
CA GLU A 49 -19.23 40.09 10.49
C GLU A 49 -19.24 39.19 9.24
N GLU A 50 -18.88 39.72 8.06
CA GLU A 50 -18.68 38.92 6.85
C GLU A 50 -17.60 37.84 7.05
N LEU A 51 -16.43 38.23 7.57
CA LEU A 51 -15.34 37.31 7.88
C LEU A 51 -15.74 36.25 8.92
N LYS A 52 -16.52 36.63 9.93
CA LYS A 52 -17.04 35.74 10.97
C LYS A 52 -18.01 34.70 10.39
N TYR A 53 -18.88 35.09 9.46
CA TYR A 53 -19.73 34.15 8.70
C TYR A 53 -18.90 33.17 7.86
N ILE A 54 -17.90 33.65 7.11
CA ILE A 54 -17.00 32.81 6.30
C ILE A 54 -16.25 31.80 7.17
N VAL A 55 -15.80 32.18 8.37
CA VAL A 55 -15.13 31.28 9.33
C VAL A 55 -16.09 30.21 9.88
N GLN A 56 -17.36 30.54 10.10
CA GLN A 56 -18.39 29.57 10.52
C GLN A 56 -18.70 28.55 9.42
N ASP A 57 -18.87 28.99 8.17
CA ASP A 57 -19.04 28.11 7.00
C ASP A 57 -17.84 27.15 6.83
N GLN A 58 -16.60 27.65 6.91
CA GLN A 58 -15.41 26.80 6.84
C GLN A 58 -15.33 25.79 7.98
N LYS A 59 -15.78 26.16 9.19
CA LYS A 59 -15.88 25.23 10.33
C LYS A 59 -16.94 24.15 10.10
N ALA A 60 -18.11 24.51 9.53
CA ALA A 60 -19.16 23.56 9.18
C ALA A 60 -18.69 22.57 8.11
N ARG A 61 -18.06 23.03 7.02
CA ARG A 61 -17.48 22.19 5.96
C ARG A 61 -16.41 21.24 6.51
N LYS A 62 -15.53 21.73 7.39
CA LYS A 62 -14.52 20.88 8.06
C LYS A 62 -15.17 19.74 8.86
N ASN A 63 -16.26 20.02 9.58
CA ASN A 63 -17.00 19.02 10.34
C ASN A 63 -17.67 17.98 9.42
N GLN A 64 -18.25 18.41 8.30
CA GLN A 64 -18.81 17.51 7.28
C GLN A 64 -17.75 16.55 6.72
N TYR A 65 -16.56 17.06 6.35
CA TYR A 65 -15.46 16.20 5.88
C TYR A 65 -14.98 15.22 6.96
N ALA A 66 -14.91 15.64 8.23
CA ALA A 66 -14.55 14.76 9.34
C ALA A 66 -15.55 13.60 9.52
N ALA A 67 -16.85 13.87 9.37
CA ALA A 67 -17.88 12.84 9.42
C ALA A 67 -17.75 11.83 8.26
N ILE A 68 -17.53 12.31 7.02
CA ILE A 68 -17.33 11.46 5.84
C ILE A 68 -16.10 10.55 6.01
N ILE A 69 -14.97 11.10 6.47
CA ILE A 69 -13.75 10.32 6.74
C ILE A 69 -14.00 9.26 7.81
N SER A 70 -14.74 9.59 8.88
CA SER A 70 -15.10 8.63 9.94
C SER A 70 -15.97 7.50 9.42
N GLN A 71 -16.95 7.79 8.55
CA GLN A 71 -17.79 6.79 7.91
C GLN A 71 -16.96 5.85 7.00
N GLN A 72 -16.01 6.40 6.25
CA GLN A 72 -15.12 5.62 5.39
C GLN A 72 -14.21 4.68 6.20
N LEU A 73 -13.59 5.15 7.29
CA LEU A 73 -12.79 4.33 8.20
C LEU A 73 -13.61 3.17 8.83
N ASN A 74 -14.86 3.43 9.19
CA ASN A 74 -15.76 2.39 9.69
C ASN A 74 -16.08 1.34 8.62
N SER A 75 -16.30 1.74 7.35
CA SER A 75 -16.51 0.78 6.25
C SER A 75 -15.26 -0.07 5.95
N LEU A 76 -14.05 0.51 6.03
CA LEU A 76 -12.79 -0.20 5.80
C LEU A 76 -12.52 -1.25 6.88
N SER A 77 -12.70 -0.93 8.16
CA SER A 77 -12.48 -1.90 9.25
C SER A 77 -13.45 -3.09 9.22
N VAL A 78 -14.69 -2.90 8.72
CA VAL A 78 -15.62 -4.02 8.45
C VAL A 78 -15.11 -4.92 7.31
N LEU A 79 -14.55 -4.34 6.25
CA LEU A 79 -13.96 -5.09 5.14
C LEU A 79 -12.70 -5.86 5.58
N GLU A 80 -11.78 -5.21 6.32
CA GLU A 80 -10.59 -5.86 6.90
C GLU A 80 -10.99 -7.02 7.83
N GLY A 81 -12.02 -6.83 8.67
CA GLY A 81 -12.56 -7.89 9.52
C GLY A 81 -13.08 -9.10 8.73
N ASN A 82 -13.64 -8.90 7.54
CA ASN A 82 -14.12 -9.97 6.68
C ASN A 82 -12.97 -10.64 5.87
N VAL A 83 -11.98 -9.86 5.41
CA VAL A 83 -10.75 -10.40 4.79
C VAL A 83 -10.00 -11.29 5.79
N ASN A 84 -9.85 -10.85 7.04
CA ASN A 84 -9.18 -11.61 8.08
C ASN A 84 -9.91 -12.93 8.44
N LYS A 85 -11.25 -12.98 8.36
CA LYS A 85 -12.00 -14.25 8.46
C LYS A 85 -11.71 -15.17 7.26
N GLY A 86 -11.67 -14.62 6.06
CA GLY A 86 -11.35 -15.36 4.82
C GLY A 86 -9.93 -15.93 4.80
N ILE A 87 -8.95 -15.21 5.38
CA ILE A 87 -7.57 -15.70 5.55
C ILE A 87 -7.56 -16.91 6.49
N LYS A 88 -8.15 -16.80 7.69
CA LYS A 88 -8.23 -17.92 8.65
C LYS A 88 -8.94 -19.15 8.09
N HIS A 89 -9.99 -18.96 7.28
CA HIS A 89 -10.64 -20.10 6.62
C HIS A 89 -9.73 -20.78 5.59
N LYS A 90 -8.89 -20.02 4.86
CA LYS A 90 -7.90 -20.59 3.93
C LYS A 90 -6.74 -21.28 4.66
N GLU A 91 -6.34 -20.78 5.82
CA GLU A 91 -5.34 -21.42 6.69
C GLU A 91 -5.87 -22.77 7.21
N ASN A 92 -7.06 -22.79 7.82
CA ASN A 92 -7.71 -24.03 8.30
C ASN A 92 -7.86 -25.10 7.19
N VAL A 93 -8.19 -24.68 5.95
CA VAL A 93 -8.31 -25.60 4.80
C VAL A 93 -6.94 -26.14 4.35
N LYS A 94 -5.88 -25.32 4.37
CA LYS A 94 -4.51 -25.78 4.09
C LYS A 94 -4.02 -26.76 5.14
N ASP A 95 -4.28 -26.49 6.41
CA ASP A 95 -3.87 -27.38 7.52
C ASP A 95 -4.61 -28.72 7.45
N ALA A 96 -5.90 -28.72 7.08
CA ALA A 96 -6.65 -29.94 6.80
C ALA A 96 -6.06 -30.75 5.63
N ILE A 97 -5.74 -30.10 4.50
CA ILE A 97 -5.08 -30.75 3.35
C ILE A 97 -3.72 -31.34 3.76
N SER A 98 -2.91 -30.58 4.49
CA SER A 98 -1.61 -31.03 5.02
C SER A 98 -1.75 -32.28 5.93
N TRP A 99 -2.77 -32.29 6.79
CA TRP A 99 -3.08 -33.43 7.65
C TRP A 99 -3.50 -34.67 6.84
N TYR A 100 -4.40 -34.53 5.86
CA TYR A 100 -4.83 -35.64 5.00
C TYR A 100 -3.68 -36.23 4.18
N ASN A 101 -2.86 -35.39 3.54
CA ASN A 101 -1.69 -35.83 2.79
C ASN A 101 -0.72 -36.63 3.67
N LYS A 102 -0.48 -36.17 4.91
CA LYS A 102 0.42 -36.82 5.88
C LYS A 102 -0.14 -38.13 6.46
N VAL A 103 -1.46 -38.24 6.66
CA VAL A 103 -2.10 -39.41 7.28
C VAL A 103 -2.42 -40.51 6.25
N LEU A 104 -2.77 -40.15 5.02
CA LEU A 104 -3.23 -41.10 4.00
C LEU A 104 -2.20 -41.38 2.89
N GLY A 105 -1.10 -40.62 2.83
CA GLY A 105 0.04 -40.91 1.95
C GLY A 105 -0.21 -40.62 0.47
N PHE A 106 -1.10 -39.68 0.16
CA PHE A 106 -1.35 -39.21 -1.21
C PHE A 106 -1.16 -37.70 -1.34
N GLN A 107 -0.91 -37.23 -2.57
CA GLN A 107 -0.94 -35.81 -2.92
C GLN A 107 -2.30 -35.44 -3.50
N ILE A 108 -2.71 -34.18 -3.29
CA ILE A 108 -3.93 -33.60 -3.85
C ILE A 108 -3.53 -32.50 -4.84
N GLU A 109 -3.81 -32.70 -6.13
CA GLU A 109 -3.72 -31.65 -7.13
C GLU A 109 -5.11 -31.07 -7.47
N GLY A 110 -5.21 -29.74 -7.55
CA GLY A 110 -6.44 -29.04 -7.89
C GLY A 110 -6.47 -28.62 -9.36
N GLY A 111 -7.47 -29.07 -10.11
CA GLY A 111 -7.64 -28.74 -11.54
C GLY A 111 -9.11 -28.71 -11.95
N ARG A 112 -9.46 -29.39 -13.06
CA ARG A 112 -10.87 -29.61 -13.48
C ARG A 112 -11.65 -30.58 -12.56
N GLY A 113 -10.95 -31.18 -11.60
CA GLY A 113 -11.45 -31.95 -10.47
C GLY A 113 -10.36 -31.99 -9.39
N VAL A 114 -10.52 -32.89 -8.42
CA VAL A 114 -9.53 -33.23 -7.40
C VAL A 114 -8.79 -34.49 -7.86
N LYS A 115 -7.48 -34.38 -8.12
CA LYS A 115 -6.61 -35.52 -8.47
C LYS A 115 -5.89 -36.03 -7.23
N PHE A 116 -6.01 -37.33 -6.98
CA PHE A 116 -5.38 -38.05 -5.89
C PHE A 116 -4.22 -38.86 -6.46
N ILE A 117 -2.99 -38.65 -5.96
CA ILE A 117 -1.78 -39.37 -6.41
C ILE A 117 -1.19 -40.15 -5.24
N PHE A 118 -1.08 -41.47 -5.39
CA PHE A 118 -0.54 -42.38 -4.40
C PHE A 118 0.85 -42.84 -4.83
N ASN A 119 1.85 -42.45 -4.03
CA ASN A 119 3.25 -42.82 -4.25
C ASN A 119 3.57 -44.05 -3.37
N ASN A 120 4.63 -44.80 -3.72
CA ASN A 120 5.11 -45.93 -2.92
C ASN A 120 4.02 -47.00 -2.65
N ILE A 121 3.24 -47.36 -3.69
CA ILE A 121 2.33 -48.51 -3.68
C ILE A 121 3.07 -49.79 -4.08
N ASN A 122 3.93 -49.72 -5.11
CA ASN A 122 4.72 -50.84 -5.59
C ASN A 122 6.08 -50.88 -4.87
N LEU A 123 6.37 -51.98 -4.18
CA LEU A 123 7.64 -52.18 -3.44
C LEU A 123 8.85 -52.38 -4.37
N GLN A 124 8.65 -52.78 -5.62
CA GLN A 124 9.72 -52.93 -6.61
C GLN A 124 9.99 -51.61 -7.37
N ASN A 125 8.94 -50.83 -7.64
CA ASN A 125 9.00 -49.57 -8.38
C ASN A 125 8.39 -48.42 -7.57
N PRO A 126 9.14 -47.79 -6.64
CA PRO A 126 8.59 -46.72 -5.77
C PRO A 126 8.18 -45.44 -6.54
N ASN A 127 8.65 -45.29 -7.78
CA ASN A 127 8.36 -44.17 -8.69
C ASN A 127 7.12 -44.38 -9.56
N GLU A 128 6.39 -45.50 -9.42
CA GLU A 128 5.17 -45.77 -10.17
C GLU A 128 4.00 -44.96 -9.60
N GLU A 129 3.49 -43.98 -10.36
CA GLU A 129 2.40 -43.09 -9.93
C GLU A 129 1.01 -43.69 -10.18
N PHE A 130 0.38 -44.18 -9.12
CA PHE A 130 -1.03 -44.59 -9.13
C PHE A 130 -1.89 -43.35 -8.86
N SER A 131 -2.85 -43.01 -9.74
CA SER A 131 -3.68 -41.82 -9.53
C SER A 131 -5.08 -41.92 -10.09
N PHE A 132 -6.00 -41.14 -9.52
CA PHE A 132 -7.35 -40.93 -10.08
C PHE A 132 -7.82 -39.49 -9.88
N SER A 133 -8.71 -39.02 -10.77
CA SER A 133 -9.27 -37.67 -10.74
C SER A 133 -10.78 -37.71 -10.60
N ILE A 134 -11.33 -37.10 -9.54
CA ILE A 134 -12.78 -37.02 -9.31
C ILE A 134 -13.24 -35.57 -9.29
N ARG A 135 -14.36 -35.28 -9.96
CA ARG A 135 -15.06 -34.00 -9.91
C ARG A 135 -16.43 -34.20 -9.29
N HIS A 136 -16.71 -33.44 -8.24
CA HIS A 136 -18.04 -33.28 -7.66
C HIS A 136 -18.76 -32.11 -8.34
N SER A 137 -19.96 -32.35 -8.86
CA SER A 137 -20.79 -31.37 -9.56
C SER A 137 -22.25 -31.79 -9.49
N GLU A 138 -23.15 -30.88 -9.16
CA GLU A 138 -24.61 -31.16 -9.06
C GLU A 138 -24.90 -32.33 -8.09
N ASP A 139 -24.19 -32.33 -6.97
CA ASP A 139 -24.20 -33.36 -5.91
C ASP A 139 -23.92 -34.81 -6.38
N ILE A 140 -23.24 -34.94 -7.52
CA ILE A 140 -22.79 -36.21 -8.09
C ILE A 140 -21.25 -36.19 -8.25
N TYR A 141 -20.59 -37.27 -7.82
CA TYR A 141 -19.20 -37.55 -8.09
C TYR A 141 -19.04 -38.20 -9.47
N THR A 142 -18.17 -37.61 -10.29
CA THR A 142 -17.79 -38.11 -11.62
C THR A 142 -16.28 -38.40 -11.65
N LEU A 143 -15.91 -39.62 -12.04
CA LEU A 143 -14.52 -39.96 -12.34
C LEU A 143 -14.14 -39.38 -13.71
N LEU A 144 -13.04 -38.65 -13.75
CA LEU A 144 -12.48 -38.06 -14.98
C LEU A 144 -11.34 -38.88 -15.57
N ASP A 145 -10.55 -39.52 -14.70
CA ASP A 145 -9.31 -40.23 -15.05
C ASP A 145 -8.94 -41.23 -13.94
N CYS A 146 -8.29 -42.34 -14.29
CA CYS A 146 -7.80 -43.36 -13.36
C CYS A 146 -6.69 -44.19 -14.00
N ASN A 147 -5.49 -44.15 -13.44
CA ASN A 147 -4.31 -44.88 -13.89
C ASN A 147 -3.71 -45.72 -12.74
N PRO A 148 -3.58 -47.05 -12.89
CA PRO A 148 -4.13 -47.89 -13.96
C PRO A 148 -5.65 -48.07 -13.81
N TYR A 149 -6.37 -48.15 -14.93
CA TYR A 149 -7.82 -48.36 -14.94
C TYR A 149 -8.18 -49.81 -14.56
N SER A 150 -9.05 -50.00 -13.56
CA SER A 150 -9.67 -51.29 -13.23
C SER A 150 -11.18 -51.27 -13.46
N GLY A 151 -11.75 -52.40 -13.87
CA GLY A 151 -13.17 -52.50 -14.28
C GLY A 151 -14.14 -52.07 -13.18
N ASP A 152 -13.85 -52.50 -11.95
CA ASP A 152 -14.60 -52.30 -10.70
C ASP A 152 -14.82 -50.81 -10.34
N THR A 153 -14.02 -49.89 -10.90
CA THR A 153 -14.11 -48.44 -10.60
C THR A 153 -15.50 -47.86 -10.80
N LYS A 154 -16.25 -48.35 -11.80
CA LYS A 154 -17.61 -47.88 -12.10
C LYS A 154 -18.60 -48.16 -10.97
N GLU A 155 -18.49 -49.32 -10.32
CA GLU A 155 -19.35 -49.72 -9.20
C GLU A 155 -19.04 -48.90 -7.95
N LEU A 156 -17.74 -48.68 -7.67
CA LEU A 156 -17.29 -47.86 -6.54
C LEU A 156 -17.76 -46.40 -6.64
N ILE A 157 -17.90 -45.84 -7.85
CA ILE A 157 -18.47 -44.50 -8.05
C ILE A 157 -19.97 -44.48 -7.75
N GLN A 158 -20.71 -45.55 -8.09
CA GLN A 158 -22.13 -45.67 -7.75
C GLN A 158 -22.31 -45.77 -6.22
N GLU A 159 -21.48 -46.56 -5.54
CA GLU A 159 -21.47 -46.62 -4.07
C GLU A 159 -21.10 -45.25 -3.44
N LEU A 160 -20.12 -44.54 -4.00
CA LEU A 160 -19.75 -43.19 -3.56
C LEU A 160 -20.91 -42.20 -3.68
N ASN A 161 -21.66 -42.24 -4.79
CA ASN A 161 -22.83 -41.39 -5.00
C ASN A 161 -24.01 -41.75 -4.08
N GLN A 162 -24.15 -43.01 -3.66
CA GLN A 162 -25.16 -43.44 -2.69
C GLN A 162 -24.79 -43.08 -1.24
N THR A 163 -23.50 -43.09 -0.90
CA THR A 163 -23.04 -42.99 0.50
C THR A 163 -22.40 -41.65 0.87
N ASN A 164 -22.01 -40.83 -0.11
CA ASN A 164 -21.11 -39.67 0.05
C ASN A 164 -19.76 -40.01 0.75
N GLY A 165 -19.41 -41.30 0.82
CA GLY A 165 -18.32 -41.84 1.63
C GLY A 165 -16.93 -41.73 1.01
N LEU A 166 -16.49 -40.53 0.60
CA LEU A 166 -15.23 -40.33 -0.13
C LEU A 166 -14.00 -40.97 0.54
N PHE A 167 -13.93 -40.96 1.87
CA PHE A 167 -12.86 -41.64 2.63
C PHE A 167 -12.85 -43.17 2.43
N LYS A 168 -14.04 -43.80 2.41
CA LYS A 168 -14.18 -45.25 2.17
C LYS A 168 -13.75 -45.58 0.73
N PHE A 169 -14.22 -44.80 -0.24
CA PHE A 169 -13.84 -44.91 -1.65
C PHE A 169 -12.32 -44.80 -1.85
N VAL A 170 -11.69 -43.75 -1.32
CA VAL A 170 -10.24 -43.49 -1.41
C VAL A 170 -9.43 -44.66 -0.83
N ARG A 171 -9.89 -45.26 0.28
CA ARG A 171 -9.27 -46.44 0.87
C ARG A 171 -9.38 -47.68 -0.03
N ILE A 172 -10.57 -47.99 -0.52
CA ILE A 172 -10.80 -49.16 -1.38
C ILE A 172 -9.99 -49.04 -2.69
N MET A 173 -9.92 -47.85 -3.28
CA MET A 173 -9.08 -47.59 -4.46
C MET A 173 -7.59 -47.89 -4.19
N ARG A 174 -7.06 -47.52 -3.01
CA ARG A 174 -5.67 -47.84 -2.63
C ARG A 174 -5.45 -49.35 -2.47
N GLU A 175 -6.38 -50.05 -1.83
CA GLU A 175 -6.34 -51.51 -1.67
C GLU A 175 -6.43 -52.23 -3.05
N LYS A 176 -7.24 -51.71 -3.98
CA LYS A 176 -7.29 -52.19 -5.39
C LYS A 176 -6.00 -51.92 -6.15
N PHE A 177 -5.39 -50.74 -6.03
CA PHE A 177 -4.10 -50.42 -6.66
C PHE A 177 -2.96 -51.33 -6.16
N GLN A 178 -2.92 -51.62 -4.85
CA GLN A 178 -2.00 -52.61 -4.27
C GLN A 178 -2.22 -54.02 -4.86
N ALA A 179 -3.48 -54.46 -4.99
CA ALA A 179 -3.81 -55.75 -5.61
C ALA A 179 -3.42 -55.82 -7.11
N THR A 180 -3.54 -54.72 -7.84
CA THR A 180 -3.09 -54.63 -9.25
C THR A 180 -1.56 -54.69 -9.35
N SER A 181 -0.83 -53.98 -8.49
CA SER A 181 0.64 -54.03 -8.44
C SER A 181 1.15 -55.46 -8.17
N LEU A 182 0.54 -56.18 -7.22
CA LEU A 182 0.87 -57.57 -6.94
C LEU A 182 0.57 -58.52 -8.12
N LYS A 183 -0.50 -58.28 -8.88
CA LYS A 183 -0.81 -59.07 -10.09
C LYS A 183 0.15 -58.79 -11.25
N GLY A 184 0.67 -57.58 -11.36
CA GLY A 184 1.68 -57.22 -12.37
C GLY A 184 2.98 -58.03 -12.27
N ALA A 185 3.31 -58.53 -11.07
CA ALA A 185 4.46 -59.40 -10.84
C ALA A 185 4.23 -60.89 -11.23
N LEU A 186 3.02 -61.27 -11.64
CA LEU A 186 2.63 -62.67 -11.91
C LEU A 186 2.04 -62.83 -13.33
N SER A 187 2.73 -62.35 -14.35
CA SER A 187 2.28 -62.48 -15.75
C SER A 187 3.44 -62.49 -16.76
N THR A 188 4.03 -63.67 -17.01
CA THR A 188 4.94 -63.90 -18.14
C THR A 188 4.70 -65.31 -18.72
N HIS A 189 3.85 -65.40 -19.76
CA HIS A 189 3.30 -66.65 -20.34
C HIS A 189 2.41 -67.46 -19.35
N ILE A 190 1.47 -68.31 -19.77
CA ILE A 190 1.24 -69.05 -21.03
C ILE A 190 -0.22 -68.89 -21.53
N SER A 191 -0.44 -68.97 -22.85
CA SER A 191 -1.76 -69.05 -23.50
C SER A 191 -2.23 -70.51 -23.70
N PRO A 192 -3.53 -70.83 -23.64
CA PRO A 192 -4.02 -72.20 -23.51
C PRO A 192 -4.11 -72.99 -24.83
N PHE A 193 -3.86 -74.31 -24.76
CA PHE A 193 -4.42 -75.35 -25.65
C PHE A 193 -4.43 -76.71 -24.93
N SER A 194 -5.13 -77.71 -25.51
CA SER A 194 -5.66 -78.89 -24.81
C SER A 194 -4.98 -80.24 -25.14
N ASP A 195 -5.05 -81.15 -24.18
CA ASP A 195 -5.10 -82.62 -24.28
C ASP A 195 -4.17 -83.39 -25.25
N SER A 196 -3.20 -84.13 -24.70
CA SER A 196 -3.09 -85.59 -24.97
C SER A 196 -2.16 -86.35 -24.01
N THR A 197 -2.45 -87.64 -23.91
CA THR A 197 -2.16 -88.68 -22.93
C THR A 197 -0.71 -89.23 -22.85
N THR A 198 -0.46 -90.02 -21.78
CA THR A 198 0.47 -91.18 -21.63
C THR A 198 1.95 -91.04 -21.21
N ASN A 199 2.28 -91.84 -20.18
CA ASN A 199 3.54 -92.56 -19.86
C ASN A 199 4.78 -91.75 -19.39
N SER A 200 5.22 -91.87 -18.13
CA SER A 200 6.10 -92.93 -17.53
C SER A 200 7.62 -92.63 -17.76
N ILE A 201 8.59 -92.92 -16.87
CA ILE A 201 8.70 -93.90 -15.76
C ILE A 201 9.36 -93.23 -14.51
N SER A 202 9.23 -93.83 -13.32
CA SER A 202 9.98 -93.49 -12.08
C SER A 202 11.49 -93.82 -12.16
N ALA A 203 12.40 -93.31 -11.31
CA ALA A 203 12.71 -93.79 -9.95
C ALA A 203 13.89 -92.95 -9.33
N PRO A 204 14.29 -93.11 -8.05
CA PRO A 204 14.83 -91.98 -7.26
C PRO A 204 16.21 -92.17 -6.56
N ALA A 205 16.58 -91.13 -5.78
CA ALA A 205 17.20 -91.15 -4.43
C ALA A 205 18.69 -90.74 -4.24
N ALA A 206 18.91 -90.07 -3.09
CA ALA A 206 20.15 -89.96 -2.30
C ALA A 206 21.37 -89.20 -2.89
N SER A 207 22.36 -88.74 -2.10
CA SER A 207 22.40 -88.11 -0.75
C SER A 207 23.84 -87.63 -0.44
N ILE A 208 24.02 -86.64 0.46
CA ILE A 208 25.32 -86.38 1.18
C ILE A 208 26.48 -85.84 0.26
N SER A 209 27.51 -85.09 0.67
CA SER A 209 27.92 -84.43 1.94
C SER A 209 29.03 -83.38 1.76
N VAL A 210 29.04 -82.33 2.60
CA VAL A 210 30.20 -81.76 3.36
C VAL A 210 31.39 -81.04 2.65
N ASP A 211 31.89 -79.99 3.34
CA ASP A 211 33.12 -79.18 3.20
C ASP A 211 33.40 -78.35 1.92
N GLY A 212 34.05 -77.17 2.00
CA GLY A 212 34.41 -76.39 3.20
C GLY A 212 35.40 -75.22 2.94
N SER A 213 35.26 -74.12 3.70
CA SER A 213 36.22 -73.00 3.91
C SER A 213 36.68 -72.18 2.66
N GLU A 214 37.10 -70.90 2.72
CA GLU A 214 37.11 -69.81 3.74
C GLU A 214 37.19 -68.46 2.93
N SER A 215 37.12 -67.21 3.43
CA SER A 215 36.96 -66.52 4.73
C SER A 215 36.37 -65.10 4.41
N SER A 216 36.23 -64.03 5.22
CA SER A 216 36.39 -63.63 6.64
C SER A 216 35.50 -62.35 6.82
N GLU A 217 35.45 -61.50 7.87
CA GLU A 217 35.99 -61.32 9.23
C GLU A 217 34.78 -61.00 10.17
N ARG A 218 34.82 -61.21 11.49
CA ARG A 218 35.11 -60.22 12.56
C ARG A 218 34.72 -58.75 12.29
N ASP A 219 34.04 -58.00 13.16
CA ASP A 219 33.35 -58.24 14.46
C ASP A 219 32.13 -57.28 14.54
N LYS A 220 30.98 -57.55 15.19
CA LYS A 220 30.69 -57.67 16.65
C LYS A 220 31.08 -56.42 17.47
N GLU A 221 30.26 -55.86 18.38
CA GLU A 221 28.84 -56.14 18.73
C GLU A 221 28.14 -54.94 19.44
N SER A 222 26.92 -55.15 19.93
CA SER A 222 25.97 -54.21 20.60
C SER A 222 26.45 -53.64 21.97
N GLN A 223 25.74 -52.83 22.78
CA GLN A 223 24.30 -52.62 23.11
C GLN A 223 24.10 -51.15 23.64
N PHE A 224 23.04 -50.63 24.29
CA PHE A 224 21.79 -51.10 24.94
C PHE A 224 20.71 -49.95 24.97
N GLN A 225 19.59 -50.14 25.68
CA GLN A 225 18.44 -49.22 25.98
C GLN A 225 17.89 -49.60 27.41
N PRO A 226 16.83 -49.01 28.04
CA PRO A 226 15.84 -48.00 27.59
C PRO A 226 15.49 -46.88 28.62
N GLY A 227 14.44 -46.08 28.38
CA GLY A 227 13.72 -45.33 29.45
C GLY A 227 12.70 -44.25 28.99
N GLU A 228 11.40 -44.45 29.23
CA GLU A 228 10.32 -43.47 28.96
C GLU A 228 9.66 -42.93 30.25
N VAL A 229 9.34 -41.62 30.32
CA VAL A 229 8.27 -41.05 31.18
C VAL A 229 7.59 -39.84 30.50
N TYR A 230 6.28 -39.67 30.69
CA TYR A 230 5.41 -38.66 30.06
C TYR A 230 5.24 -37.33 30.85
N ARG A 231 5.32 -36.18 30.14
CA ARG A 231 4.47 -34.93 30.24
C ARG A 231 4.32 -34.21 31.63
N PRO A 232 3.72 -32.99 31.75
CA PRO A 232 2.83 -32.27 30.83
C PRO A 232 3.06 -30.74 30.60
N LEU A 233 2.25 -30.18 29.69
CA LEU A 233 2.01 -28.74 29.52
C LEU A 233 1.43 -28.08 30.79
N LYS A 234 1.70 -26.78 30.97
CA LYS A 234 0.85 -25.88 31.78
C LYS A 234 0.05 -24.92 30.90
N LYS A 235 -1.27 -24.89 31.12
CA LYS A 235 -2.18 -23.84 30.62
C LYS A 235 -2.05 -22.57 31.48
N VAL A 236 -2.41 -21.42 30.92
CA VAL A 236 -2.89 -20.25 31.66
C VAL A 236 -4.22 -19.83 31.03
N ASN A 237 -5.22 -19.52 31.86
CA ASN A 237 -6.61 -19.35 31.43
C ASN A 237 -6.97 -17.89 31.11
N HIS A 238 -8.06 -17.69 30.36
CA HIS A 238 -8.74 -16.39 30.27
C HIS A 238 -9.42 -16.01 31.60
N GLY A 239 -9.38 -14.71 31.94
CA GLY A 239 -10.18 -14.07 32.97
C GLY A 239 -10.90 -12.84 32.41
N ARG A 240 -12.07 -12.48 32.95
CA ARG A 240 -12.98 -11.46 32.37
C ARG A 240 -12.86 -10.07 33.02
N VAL A 241 -12.98 -9.04 32.17
CA VAL A 241 -13.70 -7.76 32.37
C VAL A 241 -13.29 -6.84 33.55
N GLY A 242 -12.79 -5.66 33.18
CA GLY A 242 -12.91 -4.38 33.91
C GLY A 242 -13.23 -3.26 32.91
N LYS A 243 -13.92 -2.18 33.32
CA LYS A 243 -14.50 -1.17 32.39
C LYS A 243 -13.85 0.22 32.46
N SER A 244 -13.81 0.88 31.29
CA SER A 244 -13.62 2.33 31.03
C SER A 244 -12.31 2.97 31.56
N PRO A 245 -11.93 4.18 31.08
CA PRO A 245 -12.63 5.44 31.37
C PRO A 245 -13.20 6.16 30.13
N ILE A 246 -13.72 7.37 30.36
CA ILE A 246 -14.48 8.22 29.43
C ILE A 246 -13.82 9.62 29.33
N LEU A 247 -14.14 10.36 28.27
CA LEU A 247 -13.85 11.79 27.99
C LEU A 247 -12.43 12.21 27.53
N SER A 248 -12.43 13.34 26.84
CA SER A 248 -11.38 14.02 26.09
C SER A 248 -11.56 15.55 26.31
N PRO A 249 -11.16 16.50 25.44
CA PRO A 249 -9.96 16.66 24.61
C PRO A 249 -9.25 18.03 24.84
N VAL A 250 -7.94 18.15 24.57
CA VAL A 250 -7.27 19.45 24.31
C VAL A 250 -6.30 19.32 23.12
N ALA A 251 -6.19 20.35 22.29
CA ALA A 251 -5.47 20.32 21.02
C ALA A 251 -4.35 21.38 20.92
N ALA A 252 -3.32 21.10 20.11
CA ALA A 252 -2.42 22.11 19.56
C ALA A 252 -1.65 21.58 18.32
N SER A 253 -2.22 21.70 17.12
CA SER A 253 -1.48 21.54 15.85
C SER A 253 -1.22 22.91 15.21
N SER A 254 0.05 23.28 15.08
CA SER A 254 0.47 24.59 14.59
C SER A 254 0.37 24.71 13.06
N HIS A 255 0.15 25.93 12.57
CA HIS A 255 -0.13 26.20 11.16
C HIS A 255 1.14 26.20 10.29
N ARG A 256 1.01 25.80 9.03
CA ARG A 256 1.64 26.52 7.89
C ARG A 256 0.60 26.80 6.81
N ARG A 257 0.84 27.87 6.04
CA ARG A 257 -0.17 28.61 5.26
C ARG A 257 -0.39 28.02 3.86
N SER A 258 -1.62 28.06 3.38
CA SER A 258 -1.96 27.94 1.95
C SER A 258 -1.88 29.31 1.24
N PRO A 259 -1.65 29.35 -0.08
CA PRO A 259 -1.69 30.60 -0.85
C PRO A 259 -3.13 31.12 -1.06
N ARG A 260 -3.28 32.44 -1.04
CA ARG A 260 -4.55 33.17 -1.28
C ARG A 260 -4.73 33.39 -2.78
N PHE A 261 -5.72 32.76 -3.40
CA PHE A 261 -6.12 33.10 -4.77
C PHE A 261 -6.90 34.42 -4.78
N LYS A 262 -6.59 35.30 -5.75
CA LYS A 262 -7.47 36.41 -6.14
C LYS A 262 -8.49 35.88 -7.15
N LEU A 263 -9.73 36.38 -7.07
CA LEU A 263 -10.70 36.31 -8.16
C LEU A 263 -10.46 37.50 -9.11
N SER A 264 -10.53 37.24 -10.41
CA SER A 264 -10.61 38.25 -11.46
C SER A 264 -11.88 37.98 -12.26
N LEU A 265 -12.89 38.83 -12.09
CA LEU A 265 -14.09 38.83 -12.91
C LEU A 265 -13.78 39.59 -14.19
N ALA A 266 -13.78 38.89 -15.32
CA ALA A 266 -13.97 39.52 -16.62
C ALA A 266 -15.46 39.40 -16.95
N ALA A 267 -16.15 40.53 -17.05
CA ALA A 267 -17.44 40.57 -17.73
C ALA A 267 -17.20 40.52 -19.24
N ASN A 268 -18.13 39.91 -19.97
CA ASN A 268 -18.35 40.17 -21.39
C ASN A 268 -19.87 40.18 -21.60
N GLU A 269 -20.31 41.01 -22.53
CA GLU A 269 -21.66 41.54 -22.52
C GLU A 269 -22.66 40.72 -23.34
N THR A 270 -23.93 41.08 -23.21
CA THR A 270 -25.04 40.54 -24.00
C THR A 270 -24.87 40.81 -25.48
N ASN A 271 -25.26 39.85 -26.32
CA ASN A 271 -26.04 40.15 -27.52
C ASN A 271 -26.97 38.98 -27.82
N ALA A 272 -28.22 39.30 -28.12
CA ALA A 272 -29.21 38.38 -28.66
C ALA A 272 -29.63 38.89 -30.04
N LEU A 273 -29.94 37.98 -30.97
CA LEU A 273 -30.81 38.22 -32.11
C LEU A 273 -31.29 36.87 -32.68
N GLU A 274 -32.25 36.93 -33.60
CA GLU A 274 -33.16 35.83 -33.95
C GLU A 274 -32.66 34.91 -35.07
N ALA A 275 -33.19 33.68 -35.11
CA ALA A 275 -33.49 32.92 -36.35
C ALA A 275 -34.48 31.78 -36.05
N THR A 276 -35.19 31.28 -37.06
CA THR A 276 -36.38 30.41 -36.91
C THR A 276 -36.34 29.17 -37.81
N MET A 277 -37.21 28.19 -37.49
CA MET A 277 -37.71 27.10 -38.35
C MET A 277 -36.79 25.90 -38.69
N ALA A 278 -37.48 24.81 -39.09
CA ALA A 278 -37.02 23.48 -39.54
C ALA A 278 -36.37 22.54 -38.50
N SER A 279 -36.61 21.23 -38.44
CA SER A 279 -37.77 20.33 -38.60
C SER A 279 -37.27 18.90 -38.89
N SER A 280 -37.98 17.88 -38.39
CA SER A 280 -38.02 16.47 -38.86
C SER A 280 -37.06 15.39 -38.29
N LEU A 281 -37.61 14.16 -38.28
CA LEU A 281 -37.00 12.80 -38.26
C LEU A 281 -36.47 12.13 -36.95
N THR A 282 -37.41 11.41 -36.30
CA THR A 282 -37.40 9.95 -35.96
C THR A 282 -36.38 9.26 -35.01
N HIS A 283 -36.95 8.73 -33.91
CA HIS A 283 -36.78 7.38 -33.30
C HIS A 283 -35.40 6.71 -33.07
N SER A 284 -35.09 6.46 -31.78
CA SER A 284 -35.01 5.09 -31.18
C SER A 284 -34.92 5.19 -29.64
N SER A 285 -35.96 4.94 -28.85
CA SER A 285 -36.51 3.64 -28.43
C SER A 285 -35.57 2.77 -27.54
N PHE A 286 -35.35 3.17 -26.30
CA PHE A 286 -34.89 2.24 -25.24
C PHE A 286 -36.05 1.38 -24.76
N GLN A 287 -35.90 0.05 -24.80
CA GLN A 287 -36.75 -0.89 -24.07
C GLN A 287 -35.95 -1.55 -22.94
N SER A 288 -36.51 -1.53 -21.73
CA SER A 288 -36.17 -2.47 -20.66
C SER A 288 -37.48 -3.08 -20.14
N CYS A 289 -37.51 -4.41 -20.01
CA CYS A 289 -38.74 -5.16 -19.80
C CYS A 289 -39.26 -5.08 -18.36
N ASN A 290 -40.59 -5.10 -18.22
CA ASN A 290 -41.26 -5.29 -16.93
C ASN A 290 -41.25 -6.78 -16.56
N LEU A 291 -41.05 -7.08 -15.28
CA LEU A 291 -41.62 -8.27 -14.63
C LEU A 291 -42.38 -7.83 -13.38
N LYS A 292 -43.58 -8.40 -13.22
CA LYS A 292 -44.52 -8.06 -12.14
C LYS A 292 -44.37 -9.05 -10.98
N SER A 293 -44.59 -8.57 -9.77
CA SER A 293 -45.05 -9.40 -8.65
C SER A 293 -46.17 -8.65 -7.92
N VAL A 294 -47.24 -9.36 -7.56
CA VAL A 294 -48.42 -8.81 -6.90
C VAL A 294 -48.62 -9.54 -5.59
N PHE A 295 -48.60 -8.84 -4.46
CA PHE A 295 -49.27 -9.31 -3.24
C PHE A 295 -49.67 -8.16 -2.30
N LEU A 296 -50.96 -8.16 -1.97
CA LEU A 296 -51.75 -7.44 -0.93
C LEU A 296 -51.09 -6.38 -0.03
N GLY A 297 -51.78 -5.24 0.14
CA GLY A 297 -51.51 -4.30 1.26
C GLY A 297 -52.11 -2.90 1.14
N GLU A 298 -53.43 -2.75 1.03
CA GLU A 298 -54.04 -1.40 1.07
C GLU A 298 -53.96 -0.75 2.46
N ARG A 299 -53.34 0.44 2.55
CA ARG A 299 -53.64 1.46 3.56
C ARG A 299 -53.53 2.87 2.94
N SER A 300 -54.41 3.75 3.39
CA SER A 300 -54.55 5.13 2.88
C SER A 300 -53.47 6.08 3.40
N GLY A 301 -53.03 7.03 2.57
CA GLY A 301 -52.04 8.04 2.98
C GLY A 301 -51.58 9.00 1.86
N ILE A 302 -52.25 10.15 1.78
CA ILE A 302 -51.79 11.47 1.27
C ILE A 302 -50.85 11.47 0.03
N PRO A 303 -51.31 11.91 -1.15
CA PRO A 303 -50.43 12.11 -2.31
C PRO A 303 -49.54 13.35 -2.14
N VAL A 304 -48.29 13.16 -1.70
CA VAL A 304 -47.27 14.21 -1.73
C VAL A 304 -46.72 14.34 -3.15
N ALA A 305 -46.95 15.50 -3.79
CA ALA A 305 -46.50 15.78 -5.14
C ALA A 305 -44.96 15.85 -5.23
N SER A 306 -44.33 14.77 -5.70
CA SER A 306 -42.89 14.65 -5.90
C SER A 306 -42.44 15.38 -7.18
N VAL A 307 -42.34 16.72 -7.11
CA VAL A 307 -41.74 17.53 -8.18
C VAL A 307 -40.33 17.00 -8.48
N PRO A 308 -40.05 16.56 -9.73
CA PRO A 308 -38.75 15.98 -10.07
C PRO A 308 -37.70 17.09 -10.15
N VAL A 309 -37.02 17.35 -9.03
CA VAL A 309 -35.88 18.28 -8.98
C VAL A 309 -34.75 17.71 -9.83
N THR A 310 -34.69 18.16 -11.08
CA THR A 310 -33.60 17.89 -12.03
C THR A 310 -32.32 18.53 -11.49
N ARG A 311 -31.61 17.81 -10.62
CA ARG A 311 -30.25 18.13 -10.21
C ARG A 311 -29.33 18.04 -11.43
N VAL A 312 -29.23 19.15 -12.16
CA VAL A 312 -28.16 19.44 -13.12
C VAL A 312 -26.86 19.47 -12.32
N THR A 313 -26.29 18.28 -12.12
CA THR A 313 -24.97 18.10 -11.53
C THR A 313 -23.96 18.52 -12.58
N THR A 314 -23.69 19.84 -12.62
CA THR A 314 -22.59 20.41 -13.39
C THR A 314 -21.31 19.73 -12.94
N ARG A 315 -20.89 18.71 -13.71
CA ARG A 315 -19.60 18.04 -13.55
C ARG A 315 -18.54 19.11 -13.81
N ARG A 316 -18.04 19.72 -12.73
CA ARG A 316 -16.93 20.66 -12.79
C ARG A 316 -15.75 19.92 -13.41
N THR A 317 -15.44 20.22 -14.67
CA THR A 317 -14.24 19.76 -15.34
C THR A 317 -13.05 20.26 -14.54
N ILE A 318 -12.42 19.37 -13.76
CA ILE A 318 -11.27 19.75 -12.92
C ILE A 318 -10.07 19.85 -13.86
N GLU A 319 -9.91 21.02 -14.47
CA GLU A 319 -8.71 21.38 -15.22
C GLU A 319 -7.48 21.16 -14.34
N CYS A 320 -6.72 20.11 -14.66
CA CYS A 320 -5.57 19.69 -13.89
C CYS A 320 -4.40 20.64 -14.21
N LYS A 321 -4.38 21.79 -13.52
CA LYS A 321 -3.31 22.80 -13.63
C LYS A 321 -1.93 22.16 -13.38
N GLU A 322 -1.01 22.46 -14.27
CA GLU A 322 0.37 21.98 -14.29
C GLU A 322 1.14 22.24 -12.98
N SER A 323 2.08 21.33 -12.66
CA SER A 323 2.87 21.41 -11.43
C SER A 323 3.86 22.57 -11.49
N ARG A 324 3.82 23.50 -10.50
CA ARG A 324 4.80 24.59 -10.40
C ARG A 324 6.24 24.07 -10.41
N ILE A 325 6.50 22.92 -9.80
CA ILE A 325 7.83 22.28 -9.80
C ILE A 325 8.19 21.78 -11.21
N GLY A 326 7.24 21.13 -11.90
CA GLY A 326 7.46 20.59 -13.23
C GLY A 326 7.55 21.64 -14.35
N LYS A 327 7.17 22.89 -14.11
CA LYS A 327 7.38 24.00 -15.06
C LYS A 327 8.86 24.37 -15.22
N HIS A 328 9.65 24.22 -14.16
CA HIS A 328 11.03 24.65 -14.16
C HIS A 328 11.87 23.63 -14.94
N PRO A 329 12.59 24.04 -16.00
CA PRO A 329 13.52 23.17 -16.70
C PRO A 329 14.67 22.75 -15.78
N ILE A 330 15.54 21.89 -16.30
CA ILE A 330 16.70 21.35 -15.62
C ILE A 330 17.93 21.77 -16.42
N GLU A 331 18.72 22.67 -15.83
CA GLU A 331 20.03 23.06 -16.33
C GLU A 331 20.97 21.85 -16.27
N VAL A 332 21.61 21.52 -17.40
CA VAL A 332 22.58 20.42 -17.50
C VAL A 332 23.98 21.01 -17.54
N PRO A 333 24.83 20.84 -16.51
CA PRO A 333 26.20 21.33 -16.54
C PRO A 333 27.01 20.54 -17.60
N PRO A 334 27.97 21.16 -18.30
CA PRO A 334 28.67 20.55 -19.43
C PRO A 334 29.48 19.30 -19.08
N THR A 335 29.74 19.05 -17.80
CA THR A 335 30.38 17.83 -17.27
C THR A 335 29.45 16.61 -17.26
N VAL A 336 28.17 16.74 -17.62
CA VAL A 336 27.16 15.67 -17.55
C VAL A 336 26.62 15.36 -18.94
N THR A 337 26.82 14.11 -19.38
CA THR A 337 26.28 13.58 -20.64
C THR A 337 24.97 12.84 -20.37
N ILE A 338 23.97 13.06 -21.21
CA ILE A 338 22.63 12.49 -21.03
C ILE A 338 22.17 11.84 -22.33
N THR A 339 21.76 10.57 -22.27
CA THR A 339 21.14 9.84 -23.38
C THR A 339 19.67 9.53 -23.07
N LEU A 340 18.84 9.65 -24.10
CA LEU A 340 17.40 9.41 -24.06
C LEU A 340 17.07 8.24 -24.98
N GLU A 341 16.72 7.10 -24.40
CA GLU A 341 16.38 5.85 -25.07
C GLU A 341 14.87 5.61 -24.95
N GLY A 342 14.10 6.42 -25.68
CA GLY A 342 12.63 6.39 -25.65
C GLY A 342 12.05 6.87 -24.31
N GLN A 343 11.81 5.94 -23.38
CA GLN A 343 11.40 6.21 -21.99
C GLN A 343 12.52 5.92 -20.98
N GLY A 344 13.67 5.39 -21.41
CA GLY A 344 14.87 5.27 -20.59
C GLY A 344 15.69 6.56 -20.61
N LEU A 345 16.09 7.04 -19.43
CA LEU A 345 17.11 8.07 -19.28
C LEU A 345 18.39 7.43 -18.75
N LYS A 346 19.54 7.73 -19.34
CA LYS A 346 20.85 7.47 -18.72
C LYS A 346 21.59 8.80 -18.57
N VAL A 347 22.15 9.02 -17.39
CA VAL A 347 22.88 10.24 -17.01
C VAL A 347 24.28 9.80 -16.58
N LYS A 348 25.31 10.24 -17.28
CA LYS A 348 26.72 9.96 -16.97
C LYS A 348 27.43 11.25 -16.56
N GLY A 349 28.22 11.20 -15.49
CA GLY A 349 29.00 12.34 -15.01
C GLY A 349 30.27 11.89 -14.28
N PRO A 350 31.05 12.83 -13.71
CA PRO A 350 32.36 12.54 -13.14
C PRO A 350 32.33 11.59 -11.93
N LEU A 351 31.19 11.44 -11.24
CA LEU A 351 31.05 10.58 -10.07
C LEU A 351 30.48 9.18 -10.37
N GLY A 352 30.01 8.93 -11.59
CA GLY A 352 29.37 7.66 -11.96
C GLY A 352 28.24 7.83 -12.99
N GLU A 353 27.43 6.79 -13.14
CA GLU A 353 26.26 6.78 -14.03
C GLU A 353 24.98 6.36 -13.31
N LEU A 354 23.86 6.93 -13.75
CA LEU A 354 22.52 6.62 -13.26
C LEU A 354 21.57 6.36 -14.43
N SER A 355 20.82 5.26 -14.37
CA SER A 355 19.76 4.95 -15.32
C SER A 355 18.39 4.94 -14.64
N ARG A 356 17.34 5.37 -15.35
CA ARG A 356 15.96 5.28 -14.85
C ARG A 356 14.96 5.23 -15.99
N ILE A 357 13.96 4.35 -15.86
CA ILE A 357 12.84 4.22 -16.80
C ILE A 357 11.68 5.12 -16.31
N TYR A 358 11.10 5.87 -17.24
CA TYR A 358 9.98 6.79 -17.01
C TYR A 358 8.68 6.13 -17.47
N PRO A 359 7.52 6.46 -16.87
CA PRO A 359 6.23 5.93 -17.28
C PRO A 359 5.64 6.73 -18.45
N ARG A 360 4.79 6.07 -19.27
CA ARG A 360 4.19 6.61 -20.50
C ARG A 360 3.48 7.97 -20.34
N GLU A 361 2.99 8.31 -19.15
CA GLU A 361 2.39 9.63 -18.86
C GLU A 361 3.37 10.81 -18.90
N VAL A 362 4.68 10.56 -18.84
CA VAL A 362 5.74 11.57 -18.82
C VAL A 362 6.56 11.52 -20.10
N LYS A 363 6.88 12.69 -20.64
CA LYS A 363 7.80 12.88 -21.78
C LYS A 363 9.00 13.70 -21.31
N LEU A 364 10.16 13.42 -21.91
CA LEU A 364 11.39 14.18 -21.71
C LEU A 364 11.78 14.82 -23.03
N GLU A 365 11.89 16.15 -23.03
CA GLU A 365 12.28 16.97 -24.18
C GLU A 365 13.63 17.62 -23.84
N ARG A 366 14.62 17.47 -24.73
CA ARG A 366 15.87 18.24 -24.65
C ARG A 366 15.68 19.51 -25.45
N LEU A 367 15.91 20.67 -24.82
CA LEU A 367 15.83 21.97 -25.48
C LEU A 367 17.14 22.29 -26.22
N GLU A 368 17.05 23.14 -27.22
CA GLU A 368 18.20 23.64 -28.00
C GLU A 368 19.21 24.41 -27.11
N SER A 369 18.74 25.00 -26.00
CA SER A 369 19.57 25.61 -24.95
C SER A 369 20.41 24.61 -24.13
N GLY A 370 20.25 23.30 -24.37
CA GLY A 370 20.93 22.23 -23.62
C GLY A 370 20.18 21.77 -22.36
N GLU A 371 19.16 22.51 -21.93
CA GLU A 371 18.28 22.15 -20.81
C GLU A 371 17.41 20.92 -21.08
N ILE A 372 16.95 20.26 -20.01
CA ILE A 372 15.90 19.24 -20.07
C ILE A 372 14.58 19.80 -19.54
N LYS A 373 13.55 19.68 -20.37
CA LYS A 373 12.16 20.00 -20.06
C LYS A 373 11.37 18.71 -19.88
N VAL A 374 10.68 18.60 -18.74
CA VAL A 374 9.75 17.48 -18.50
C VAL A 374 8.36 17.91 -18.91
N SER A 375 7.75 17.20 -19.86
CA SER A 375 6.38 17.43 -20.30
C SER A 375 5.49 16.24 -19.95
N LYS A 376 4.18 16.37 -20.17
CA LYS A 376 3.17 15.35 -19.87
C LYS A 376 2.51 14.87 -21.16
N ALA A 377 2.27 13.56 -21.26
CA ALA A 377 1.64 12.96 -22.43
C ALA A 377 0.11 13.07 -22.43
N MET A 378 -0.52 13.27 -21.27
CA MET A 378 -1.99 13.37 -21.11
C MET A 378 -2.34 14.26 -19.92
N ASP A 379 -3.49 14.95 -19.97
CA ASP A 379 -3.98 15.81 -18.88
C ASP A 379 -4.77 15.06 -17.79
N THR A 380 -4.16 14.02 -17.23
CA THR A 380 -4.75 13.25 -16.13
C THR A 380 -4.19 13.67 -14.76
N ARG A 381 -4.96 13.43 -13.70
CA ARG A 381 -4.50 13.62 -12.31
C ARG A 381 -3.22 12.82 -12.01
N ARG A 382 -3.06 11.62 -12.59
CA ARG A 382 -1.85 10.79 -12.49
C ARG A 382 -0.68 11.47 -13.18
N ALA A 383 -0.84 11.89 -14.44
CA ALA A 383 0.23 12.56 -15.19
C ALA A 383 0.75 13.81 -14.48
N ASN A 384 -0.12 14.66 -13.91
CA ASN A 384 0.31 15.82 -13.13
C ASN A 384 1.07 15.46 -11.83
N GLN A 385 0.73 14.35 -11.18
CA GLN A 385 1.49 13.84 -10.03
C GLN A 385 2.89 13.34 -10.47
N MET A 386 2.95 12.62 -11.59
CA MET A 386 4.21 12.11 -12.14
C MET A 386 5.10 13.25 -12.64
N HIS A 387 4.57 14.25 -13.34
CA HIS A 387 5.29 15.41 -13.90
C HIS A 387 6.22 16.09 -12.89
N GLY A 388 5.70 16.47 -11.72
CA GLY A 388 6.50 17.12 -10.67
C GLY A 388 7.47 16.17 -9.96
N LEU A 389 7.11 14.90 -9.80
CA LEU A 389 7.98 13.86 -9.23
C LEU A 389 9.19 13.62 -10.15
N PHE A 390 8.94 13.35 -11.43
CA PHE A 390 9.99 12.99 -12.38
C PHE A 390 10.93 14.15 -12.68
N ARG A 391 10.44 15.40 -12.83
CA ARG A 391 11.34 16.60 -12.86
C ARG A 391 12.29 16.62 -11.68
N THR A 392 11.81 16.30 -10.48
CA THR A 392 12.63 16.27 -9.27
C THR A 392 13.61 15.08 -9.26
N LEU A 393 13.23 13.93 -9.79
CA LEU A 393 14.13 12.77 -9.93
C LEU A 393 15.25 13.04 -10.96
N THR A 394 14.91 13.57 -12.14
CA THR A 394 15.88 13.94 -13.18
C THR A 394 16.90 14.96 -12.67
N ASP A 395 16.43 16.02 -11.99
CA ASP A 395 17.24 17.05 -11.34
C ASP A 395 18.20 16.46 -10.29
N ASN A 396 17.71 15.56 -9.43
CA ASN A 396 18.55 14.83 -8.48
C ASN A 396 19.60 13.92 -9.16
N MET A 397 19.30 13.29 -10.31
CA MET A 397 20.28 12.48 -11.04
C MET A 397 21.42 13.35 -11.60
N VAL A 398 21.09 14.48 -12.23
CA VAL A 398 22.07 15.41 -12.83
C VAL A 398 22.96 16.04 -11.75
N VAL A 399 22.38 16.57 -10.67
CA VAL A 399 23.15 17.11 -9.53
C VAL A 399 23.95 16.00 -8.85
N GLY A 400 23.40 14.79 -8.75
CA GLY A 400 24.03 13.63 -8.12
C GLY A 400 25.31 13.18 -8.81
N VAL A 401 25.32 13.00 -10.14
CA VAL A 401 26.56 12.60 -10.85
C VAL A 401 27.57 13.74 -11.00
N SER A 402 27.13 15.01 -10.87
CA SER A 402 27.97 16.20 -11.02
C SER A 402 28.65 16.64 -9.72
N LYS A 403 27.89 16.77 -8.63
CA LYS A 403 28.34 17.30 -7.34
C LYS A 403 28.31 16.27 -6.21
N GLY A 404 27.54 15.20 -6.38
CA GLY A 404 27.27 14.22 -5.33
C GLY A 404 26.30 14.75 -4.26
N PHE A 405 25.97 13.88 -3.33
CA PHE A 405 25.24 14.23 -2.11
C PHE A 405 25.99 13.71 -0.88
N GLU A 406 25.86 14.42 0.23
CA GLU A 406 26.30 13.98 1.56
C GLU A 406 25.16 13.95 2.57
N LYS A 407 25.23 13.01 3.50
CA LYS A 407 24.37 12.93 4.69
C LYS A 407 25.21 12.71 5.93
N LYS A 408 25.19 13.71 6.81
CA LYS A 408 25.94 13.74 8.07
C LYS A 408 25.04 13.24 9.22
N LEU A 409 25.46 12.16 9.85
CA LEU A 409 24.86 11.55 11.03
C LEU A 409 25.72 11.85 12.26
N GLN A 410 25.08 12.07 13.40
CA GLN A 410 25.73 12.29 14.68
C GLN A 410 25.24 11.27 15.71
N LEU A 411 26.19 10.61 16.39
CA LEU A 411 25.93 9.74 17.52
C LEU A 411 25.91 10.59 18.80
N VAL A 412 24.89 10.39 19.62
CA VAL A 412 24.74 11.05 20.92
C VAL A 412 24.60 9.97 21.99
N GLY A 413 25.62 9.82 22.84
CA GLY A 413 25.61 8.85 23.93
C GLY A 413 26.98 8.68 24.58
N VAL A 414 27.00 8.12 25.79
CA VAL A 414 28.25 7.74 26.48
C VAL A 414 28.67 6.38 25.93
N GLY A 415 29.94 6.24 25.53
CA GLY A 415 30.46 5.03 24.88
C GLY A 415 29.95 4.80 23.46
N TYR A 416 29.23 5.75 22.86
CA TYR A 416 28.72 5.62 21.50
C TYR A 416 29.82 5.98 20.50
N ARG A 417 30.21 5.02 19.65
CA ARG A 417 31.24 5.22 18.62
C ARG A 417 30.96 4.43 17.34
N ALA A 418 31.29 5.03 16.20
CA ALA A 418 31.36 4.41 14.90
C ALA A 418 32.83 4.21 14.49
N MET A 419 33.13 3.11 13.79
CA MET A 419 34.44 2.80 13.22
C MET A 419 34.24 2.16 11.83
N LEU A 420 35.24 2.21 10.97
CA LEU A 420 35.24 1.54 9.66
C LEU A 420 36.23 0.37 9.71
N GLU A 421 35.75 -0.83 9.46
CA GLU A 421 36.55 -2.06 9.37
C GLU A 421 36.42 -2.63 7.95
N ASN A 422 37.44 -2.42 7.10
CA ASN A 422 37.44 -2.83 5.69
C ASN A 422 36.25 -2.21 4.89
N LYS A 423 35.21 -3.01 4.59
CA LYS A 423 33.94 -2.56 3.96
C LYS A 423 32.76 -2.44 4.94
N ASP A 424 32.96 -2.74 6.23
CA ASP A 424 31.91 -2.67 7.25
C ASP A 424 31.97 -1.37 8.05
N LEU A 425 30.81 -0.75 8.23
CA LEU A 425 30.57 0.26 9.26
C LEU A 425 30.22 -0.44 10.57
N VAL A 426 31.08 -0.29 11.58
CA VAL A 426 30.96 -0.94 12.89
C VAL A 426 30.48 0.07 13.94
N LEU A 427 29.35 -0.22 14.56
CA LEU A 427 28.59 0.69 15.43
C LEU A 427 28.48 0.13 16.85
N ASN A 428 29.09 0.84 17.80
CA ASN A 428 28.92 0.60 19.22
C ASN A 428 27.85 1.57 19.75
N LEU A 429 26.64 1.06 19.99
CA LEU A 429 25.45 1.85 20.39
C LEU A 429 24.91 1.47 21.78
N GLY A 430 25.76 0.87 22.62
CA GLY A 430 25.35 0.34 23.94
C GLY A 430 24.55 -0.97 23.86
N PHE A 431 24.75 -1.75 22.79
CA PHE A 431 24.36 -3.16 22.72
C PHE A 431 25.50 -4.05 23.21
N SER A 432 25.20 -5.31 23.59
CA SER A 432 26.19 -6.26 24.12
C SER A 432 27.24 -6.71 23.09
N HIS A 433 26.91 -6.61 21.80
CA HIS A 433 27.81 -6.88 20.67
C HIS A 433 27.87 -5.64 19.75
N PRO A 434 28.99 -5.42 19.04
CA PRO A 434 29.07 -4.37 18.03
C PRO A 434 28.17 -4.72 16.83
N VAL A 435 27.44 -3.73 16.32
CA VAL A 435 26.60 -3.88 15.13
C VAL A 435 27.47 -3.63 13.89
N ARG A 436 27.59 -4.63 13.00
CA ARG A 436 28.28 -4.49 11.70
C ARG A 436 27.26 -4.19 10.60
N MET A 437 27.61 -3.30 9.68
CA MET A 437 26.81 -2.97 8.50
C MET A 437 27.71 -2.88 7.26
N ALA A 438 27.58 -3.83 6.33
CA ALA A 438 28.26 -3.79 5.05
C ALA A 438 27.87 -2.54 4.25
N ILE A 439 28.85 -1.85 3.67
CA ILE A 439 28.65 -0.66 2.85
C ILE A 439 28.50 -1.10 1.38
N PRO A 440 27.41 -0.71 0.67
CA PRO A 440 27.26 -0.99 -0.76
C PRO A 440 28.20 -0.12 -1.59
N ASP A 441 28.72 -0.66 -2.70
CA ASP A 441 29.79 -0.01 -3.48
C ASP A 441 29.42 1.35 -4.10
N ASP A 442 28.13 1.63 -4.29
CA ASP A 442 27.59 2.95 -4.71
C ASP A 442 27.87 4.09 -3.70
N ILE A 443 28.19 3.74 -2.44
CA ILE A 443 28.22 4.66 -1.30
C ILE A 443 29.61 4.67 -0.64
N LYS A 444 30.16 5.85 -0.43
CA LYS A 444 31.41 6.08 0.31
C LYS A 444 31.08 6.65 1.69
N VAL A 445 31.28 5.86 2.73
CA VAL A 445 31.12 6.27 4.13
C VAL A 445 32.47 6.75 4.68
N LYS A 446 32.48 7.89 5.36
CA LYS A 446 33.61 8.40 6.14
C LYS A 446 33.19 8.59 7.59
N VAL A 447 34.12 8.36 8.52
CA VAL A 447 33.97 8.67 9.94
C VAL A 447 34.96 9.79 10.26
N GLU A 448 34.45 10.99 10.52
CA GLU A 448 35.26 12.21 10.74
C GLU A 448 35.70 12.31 12.20
N GLU A 449 34.76 12.06 13.11
CA GLU A 449 34.95 11.84 14.54
C GLU A 449 34.33 10.49 14.85
N ASN A 450 34.74 9.81 15.93
CA ASN A 450 34.07 8.58 16.40
C ASN A 450 32.55 8.75 16.61
N THR A 451 32.06 9.99 16.75
CA THR A 451 30.66 10.38 16.91
C THR A 451 30.02 10.98 15.65
N ARG A 452 30.72 11.10 14.52
CA ARG A 452 30.21 11.68 13.25
C ARG A 452 30.49 10.79 12.05
N ILE A 453 29.43 10.42 11.34
CA ILE A 453 29.49 9.64 10.10
C ILE A 453 29.00 10.51 8.94
N THR A 454 29.81 10.64 7.91
CA THR A 454 29.46 11.31 6.66
C THR A 454 29.28 10.27 5.57
N VAL A 455 28.04 10.02 5.18
CA VAL A 455 27.66 9.11 4.10
C VAL A 455 27.62 9.92 2.80
N SER A 456 28.34 9.51 1.77
CA SER A 456 28.47 10.25 0.50
C SER A 456 28.32 9.34 -0.72
N GLY A 457 27.89 9.90 -1.85
CA GLY A 457 27.70 9.16 -3.12
C GLY A 457 26.99 9.99 -4.18
N TYR A 458 26.58 9.37 -5.29
CA TYR A 458 25.84 10.04 -6.37
C TYR A 458 24.32 9.81 -6.33
N ASP A 459 23.82 8.62 -5.95
CA ASP A 459 22.36 8.43 -5.78
C ASP A 459 21.85 8.90 -4.42
N LYS A 460 20.93 9.87 -4.47
CA LYS A 460 20.20 10.41 -3.34
C LYS A 460 19.29 9.39 -2.66
N CYS A 461 18.79 8.38 -3.39
CA CYS A 461 17.99 7.29 -2.82
C CYS A 461 18.85 6.38 -1.93
N SER A 462 19.89 5.75 -2.49
CA SER A 462 20.77 4.81 -1.75
C SER A 462 21.41 5.44 -0.51
N ILE A 463 21.90 6.69 -0.60
CA ILE A 463 22.46 7.44 0.54
C ILE A 463 21.41 7.65 1.65
N GLY A 464 20.17 7.98 1.26
CA GLY A 464 19.06 8.18 2.18
C GLY A 464 18.65 6.89 2.89
N GLU A 465 18.59 5.78 2.15
CA GLU A 465 18.25 4.45 2.67
C GLU A 465 19.32 3.88 3.61
N PHE A 466 20.60 4.00 3.25
CA PHE A 466 21.70 3.60 4.12
C PHE A 466 21.72 4.43 5.41
N ALA A 467 21.61 5.76 5.31
CA ALA A 467 21.57 6.64 6.49
C ALA A 467 20.34 6.37 7.39
N ALA A 468 19.17 6.09 6.79
CA ALA A 468 17.98 5.67 7.54
C ALA A 468 18.18 4.30 8.23
N SER A 469 18.87 3.37 7.59
CA SER A 469 19.20 2.05 8.15
C SER A 469 20.17 2.14 9.32
N VAL A 470 21.20 2.99 9.25
CA VAL A 470 22.08 3.31 10.39
C VAL A 470 21.27 3.92 11.55
N ARG A 471 20.35 4.85 11.25
CA ARG A 471 19.47 5.47 12.25
C ARG A 471 18.43 4.50 12.85
N LYS A 472 18.06 3.44 12.15
CA LYS A 472 17.05 2.43 12.58
C LYS A 472 17.49 1.65 13.82
N TRP A 473 18.79 1.38 13.97
CA TRP A 473 19.34 0.63 15.11
C TRP A 473 19.14 1.32 16.46
N ARG A 474 19.29 2.65 16.51
CA ARG A 474 19.09 3.44 17.73
C ARG A 474 18.58 4.85 17.40
N PRO A 475 17.27 5.02 17.13
CA PRO A 475 16.69 6.34 16.87
C PRO A 475 16.82 7.25 18.11
N PRO A 476 16.75 8.59 17.94
CA PRO A 476 17.02 9.53 19.03
C PRO A 476 15.88 9.54 20.07
N GLU A 477 16.22 9.33 21.34
CA GLU A 477 15.25 9.25 22.43
C GLU A 477 14.61 10.63 22.73
N PRO A 478 13.32 10.70 23.14
CA PRO A 478 12.61 11.96 23.38
C PRO A 478 13.01 12.67 24.68
N TYR A 479 14.00 12.19 25.43
CA TYR A 479 14.45 12.79 26.69
C TYR A 479 15.81 13.49 26.54
N LYS A 480 16.94 12.75 26.55
CA LYS A 480 18.28 13.39 26.40
C LYS A 480 18.70 13.53 24.93
N GLY A 481 17.97 12.92 23.99
CA GLY A 481 18.33 12.88 22.56
C GLY A 481 19.43 11.87 22.23
N LYS A 482 19.67 10.88 23.10
CA LYS A 482 20.61 9.78 22.84
C LYS A 482 20.15 8.91 21.67
N GLY A 483 21.10 8.46 20.85
CA GLY A 483 20.87 7.66 19.64
C GLY A 483 21.73 8.16 18.48
N VAL A 484 21.43 7.66 17.28
CA VAL A 484 21.86 8.23 16.01
C VAL A 484 20.81 9.25 15.58
N LYS A 485 21.24 10.46 15.21
CA LYS A 485 20.39 11.49 14.59
C LYS A 485 21.05 12.03 13.32
N TYR A 486 20.30 12.72 12.46
CA TYR A 486 20.94 13.57 11.44
C TYR A 486 21.60 14.80 12.11
N ALA A 487 22.62 15.38 11.47
CA ALA A 487 23.31 16.56 12.00
C ALA A 487 22.34 17.72 12.25
N ASP A 488 21.43 17.95 11.31
CA ASP A 488 20.36 18.95 11.29
C ASP A 488 19.05 18.55 12.03
N GLU A 489 19.00 17.37 12.65
CA GLU A 489 17.77 16.87 13.28
C GLU A 489 17.49 17.52 14.65
N ILE A 490 16.42 18.34 14.70
CA ILE A 490 15.91 18.96 15.94
C ILE A 490 15.03 17.95 16.71
N VAL A 491 15.66 17.21 17.62
CA VAL A 491 14.96 16.25 18.51
C VAL A 491 14.16 17.01 19.58
N ARG A 492 12.83 16.82 19.60
CA ARG A 492 11.95 17.38 20.64
C ARG A 492 12.20 16.68 21.99
N ARG A 493 12.88 17.38 22.90
CA ARG A 493 13.12 16.91 24.28
C ARG A 493 11.92 17.16 25.18
N LYS A 494 11.52 16.15 25.95
CA LYS A 494 10.56 16.23 27.06
C LYS A 494 11.31 16.43 28.38
N GLU A 495 10.70 17.17 29.31
CA GLU A 495 11.14 17.18 30.71
C GLU A 495 11.11 15.74 31.27
N GLY A 496 12.12 15.38 32.08
CA GLY A 496 12.38 13.99 32.49
C GLY A 496 11.63 13.55 33.75
N LYS A 497 12.28 13.61 34.91
CA LYS A 497 11.67 13.28 36.20
C LYS A 497 10.61 14.32 36.58
N ALA A 498 9.35 14.07 36.24
CA ALA A 498 8.20 14.93 36.52
C ALA A 498 7.75 14.93 38.01
N GLY A 499 8.70 14.93 38.94
CA GLY A 499 8.43 14.97 40.39
C GLY A 499 8.21 16.38 40.95
N LYS A 500 8.63 17.42 40.23
CA LYS A 500 8.43 18.82 40.62
C LYS A 500 7.11 19.33 40.03
N LYS A 501 6.09 19.48 40.88
CA LYS A 501 4.89 20.27 40.53
C LYS A 501 5.35 21.71 40.18
N LYS A 502 4.74 22.29 39.13
CA LYS A 502 4.84 23.71 38.80
C LYS A 502 3.68 24.45 39.45
#